data_AF-A0A936P8C0-F1
#
_entry.id   AF-A0A936P8C0-F1
#
_cell.length_a   1.000
_cell.length_b   1.000
_cell.length_c   1.000
_cell.angle_alpha   90.00
_cell.angle_beta   90.00
_cell.angle_gamma   90.00
#
_symmetry.space_group_name_H-M   'P 1'
#
loop_
_entity.id
_entity.type
_entity.pdbx_description
1 polymer ?
#
loop_
_entity_poly.entity_id
_entity_poly.type
_entity_poly.pdbx_seq_one_letter_code
_entity_poly.pdbx_strand_id
1 'polypeptide(L)'
;MPRHPATEFSLRVGVSSIDREHLDLVAHLDRLHANLDANPGTDAFSEVLSRLGQQINAHFDSEEAILRDCGMPAQTVLDHIRAHTEILDQYARLNLELMHGKAVSRDEALVMIREWIVEHVLNHDMKIAEYASAFASNPDPA
;
A
#
# COMPACT_ATOMS: atom_id res chain seq x y z
N MET A 1 20.82 10.34 -8.95
CA MET A 1 20.23 9.46 -7.94
C MET A 1 20.09 8.08 -8.58
N PRO A 2 20.66 7.00 -8.01
CA PRO A 2 20.56 5.68 -8.62
C PRO A 2 19.10 5.22 -8.52
N ARG A 3 18.55 4.70 -9.61
CA ARG A 3 17.27 3.98 -9.61
C ARG A 3 17.40 2.87 -8.57
N HIS A 4 16.51 2.78 -7.59
CA HIS A 4 16.42 1.63 -6.68
C HIS A 4 15.82 0.46 -7.48
N PRO A 5 16.62 -0.49 -8.00
CA PRO A 5 16.12 -1.57 -8.85
C PRO A 5 15.57 -2.74 -8.03
N ALA A 6 15.62 -2.65 -6.69
CA ALA A 6 15.31 -3.73 -5.77
C ALA A 6 13.83 -3.75 -5.33
N THR A 7 13.03 -2.73 -5.64
CA THR A 7 11.63 -2.66 -5.21
C THR A 7 10.66 -3.46 -6.08
N GLU A 8 10.94 -3.67 -7.37
CA GLU A 8 9.97 -4.32 -8.27
C GLU A 8 9.75 -5.82 -7.99
N PHE A 9 10.76 -6.52 -7.46
CA PHE A 9 10.63 -7.95 -7.11
C PHE A 9 10.01 -8.18 -5.73
N SER A 10 10.21 -7.24 -4.78
CA SER A 10 9.71 -7.35 -3.41
C SER A 10 8.22 -7.08 -3.25
N LEU A 11 7.52 -6.75 -4.34
CA LEU A 11 6.11 -6.36 -4.34
C LEU A 11 5.18 -7.38 -4.99
N ARG A 12 5.72 -8.49 -5.51
CA ARG A 12 4.92 -9.52 -6.17
C ARG A 12 4.62 -10.65 -5.22
N VAL A 13 3.35 -10.85 -4.92
CA VAL A 13 2.81 -11.92 -4.10
C VAL A 13 2.26 -13.07 -4.95
N GLY A 14 2.23 -12.92 -6.27
CA GLY A 14 1.80 -13.97 -7.20
C GLY A 14 0.29 -14.01 -7.44
N VAL A 15 -0.45 -13.04 -6.91
CA VAL A 15 -1.86 -12.80 -7.22
C VAL A 15 -1.93 -11.60 -8.15
N SER A 16 -2.31 -11.81 -9.41
CA SER A 16 -2.15 -10.79 -10.47
C SER A 16 -2.90 -9.48 -10.22
N SER A 17 -4.03 -9.51 -9.50
CA SER A 17 -4.75 -8.30 -9.08
C SER A 17 -3.95 -7.51 -8.05
N ILE A 18 -3.51 -8.18 -6.97
CA ILE A 18 -2.70 -7.58 -5.90
C ILE A 18 -1.36 -7.05 -6.44
N ASP A 19 -0.66 -7.86 -7.24
CA ASP A 19 0.62 -7.46 -7.86
C ASP A 19 0.48 -6.16 -8.68
N ARG A 20 -0.68 -5.96 -9.35
CA ARG A 20 -0.96 -4.74 -10.10
C ARG A 20 -1.20 -3.56 -9.17
N GLU A 21 -2.01 -3.74 -8.12
CA GLU A 21 -2.30 -2.71 -7.13
C GLU A 21 -1.01 -2.22 -6.43
N HIS A 22 -0.10 -3.13 -6.05
CA HIS A 22 1.19 -2.76 -5.48
C HIS A 22 2.05 -1.92 -6.42
N LEU A 23 2.13 -2.32 -7.69
CA LEU A 23 2.87 -1.59 -8.71
C LEU A 23 2.26 -0.19 -8.94
N ASP A 24 0.94 -0.09 -8.93
CA ASP A 24 0.23 1.19 -9.09
C ASP A 24 0.47 2.13 -7.90
N LEU A 25 0.49 1.61 -6.67
CA LEU A 25 0.83 2.37 -5.45
C LEU A 25 2.25 2.93 -5.52
N VAL A 26 3.23 2.09 -5.88
CA VAL A 26 4.63 2.52 -5.98
C VAL A 26 4.83 3.49 -7.15
N ALA A 27 4.18 3.26 -8.28
CA ALA A 27 4.22 4.20 -9.40
C ALA A 27 3.57 5.56 -9.05
N HIS A 28 2.57 5.58 -8.17
CA HIS A 28 2.03 6.84 -7.66
C HIS A 28 3.04 7.56 -6.76
N LEU A 29 3.68 6.85 -5.82
CA LEU A 29 4.74 7.42 -4.98
C LEU A 29 5.90 7.98 -5.81
N ASP A 30 6.33 7.25 -6.85
CA ASP A 30 7.41 7.69 -7.75
C ASP A 30 7.01 8.96 -8.51
N ARG A 31 5.76 9.04 -8.98
CA ARG A 31 5.23 10.25 -9.63
C ARG A 31 5.16 11.44 -8.68
N LEU A 32 4.70 11.22 -7.45
CA LEU A 32 4.67 12.27 -6.43
C LEU A 32 6.09 12.75 -6.12
N HIS A 33 7.03 11.82 -5.93
CA HIS A 33 8.44 12.14 -5.69
C HIS A 33 9.08 12.94 -6.84
N ALA A 34 8.76 12.60 -8.10
CA ALA A 34 9.25 13.31 -9.28
C ALA A 34 8.61 14.70 -9.50
N ASN A 35 7.41 14.95 -8.94
CA ASN A 35 6.72 16.23 -9.05
C ASN A 35 7.23 17.21 -7.98
N LEU A 36 8.23 18.01 -8.34
CA LEU A 36 8.89 18.99 -7.45
C LEU A 36 7.98 20.17 -7.07
N ASP A 37 6.89 20.40 -7.82
CA ASP A 37 5.95 21.49 -7.56
C ASP A 37 4.91 21.11 -6.50
N ALA A 38 4.70 19.81 -6.26
CA ALA A 38 3.82 19.29 -5.21
C ALA A 38 4.54 19.32 -3.85
N ASN A 39 4.38 20.41 -3.11
CA ASN A 39 4.98 20.63 -1.79
C ASN A 39 3.93 20.67 -0.66
N PRO A 40 4.27 20.22 0.57
CA PRO A 40 3.40 20.34 1.73
C PRO A 40 2.82 21.75 1.89
N GLY A 41 1.52 21.81 2.18
CA GLY A 41 0.76 23.06 2.27
C GLY A 41 0.22 23.60 0.94
N THR A 42 0.51 22.95 -0.20
CA THR A 42 -0.12 23.28 -1.49
C THR A 42 -1.33 22.38 -1.76
N ASP A 43 -2.34 22.93 -2.45
CA ASP A 43 -3.52 22.16 -2.88
C ASP A 43 -3.12 20.96 -3.75
N ALA A 44 -2.12 21.13 -4.60
CA ALA A 44 -1.59 20.06 -5.46
C ALA A 44 -1.05 18.89 -4.64
N PHE A 45 -0.28 19.17 -3.58
CA PHE A 45 0.23 18.12 -2.71
C PHE A 45 -0.89 17.44 -1.91
N SER A 46 -1.84 18.21 -1.37
CA SER A 46 -3.01 17.67 -0.67
C SER A 46 -3.88 16.79 -1.57
N GLU A 47 -4.09 17.15 -2.84
CA GLU A 47 -4.84 16.34 -3.80
C GLU A 47 -4.12 15.02 -4.08
N VAL A 48 -2.82 15.06 -4.37
CA VAL A 48 -2.05 13.85 -4.69
C VAL A 48 -1.99 12.92 -3.48
N LEU A 49 -1.78 13.46 -2.28
CA LEU A 49 -1.79 12.68 -1.05
C LEU A 49 -3.19 12.09 -0.81
N SER A 50 -4.27 12.86 -0.94
CA SER A 50 -5.63 12.32 -0.82
C SER A 50 -5.90 11.16 -1.78
N ARG A 51 -5.47 11.27 -3.04
CA ARG A 51 -5.60 10.19 -4.04
C ARG A 51 -4.80 8.95 -3.65
N LEU A 52 -3.59 9.11 -3.10
CA LEU A 52 -2.78 7.99 -2.63
C LEU A 52 -3.47 7.27 -1.46
N GLY A 53 -4.00 8.01 -0.49
CA GLY A 53 -4.76 7.41 0.62
C GLY A 53 -5.98 6.63 0.16
N GLN A 54 -6.71 7.12 -0.85
CA GLN A 54 -7.81 6.39 -1.47
C GLN A 54 -7.36 5.08 -2.13
N GLN A 55 -6.21 5.09 -2.80
CA GLN A 55 -5.66 3.88 -3.42
C GLN A 55 -5.21 2.85 -2.38
N ILE A 56 -4.58 3.29 -1.29
CA ILE A 56 -4.20 2.41 -0.17
C ILE A 56 -5.45 1.73 0.42
N ASN A 57 -6.49 2.50 0.69
CA ASN A 57 -7.74 1.94 1.23
C ASN A 57 -8.40 0.95 0.26
N ALA A 58 -8.48 1.30 -1.02
CA ALA A 58 -9.08 0.42 -2.04
C ALA A 58 -8.29 -0.89 -2.20
N HIS A 59 -6.96 -0.81 -2.12
CA HIS A 59 -6.10 -2.00 -2.13
C HIS A 59 -6.36 -2.89 -0.91
N PHE A 60 -6.42 -2.32 0.30
CA PHE A 60 -6.77 -3.08 1.50
C PHE A 60 -8.14 -3.74 1.41
N ASP A 61 -9.15 -3.04 0.87
CA ASP A 61 -10.47 -3.61 0.62
C ASP A 61 -10.43 -4.82 -0.33
N SER A 62 -9.60 -4.74 -1.40
CA SER A 62 -9.36 -5.85 -2.33
C SER A 62 -8.72 -7.05 -1.65
N GLU A 63 -7.68 -6.84 -0.84
CA GLU A 63 -7.00 -7.92 -0.11
C GLU A 63 -7.93 -8.57 0.91
N GLU A 64 -8.66 -7.79 1.68
CA GLU A 64 -9.60 -8.31 2.68
C GLU A 64 -10.71 -9.15 2.04
N ALA A 65 -11.11 -8.84 0.81
CA ALA A 65 -12.02 -9.72 0.05
C ALA A 65 -11.39 -11.08 -0.24
N ILE A 66 -10.12 -11.12 -0.62
CA ILE A 66 -9.39 -12.37 -0.86
C ILE A 66 -9.19 -13.14 0.45
N LEU A 67 -8.82 -12.46 1.53
CA LEU A 67 -8.57 -13.06 2.84
C LEU A 67 -9.81 -13.75 3.43
N ARG A 68 -11.02 -13.25 3.11
CA ARG A 68 -12.29 -13.88 3.53
C ARG A 68 -12.47 -15.27 2.94
N ASP A 69 -12.00 -15.49 1.72
CA ASP A 69 -12.34 -16.66 0.92
C ASP A 69 -11.16 -17.63 0.70
N CYS A 70 -9.91 -17.22 0.97
CA CYS A 70 -8.71 -18.01 0.67
C CYS A 70 -8.38 -19.12 1.70
N GLY A 71 -9.14 -19.23 2.80
CA GLY A 71 -8.95 -20.26 3.82
C GLY A 71 -7.74 -20.04 4.74
N MET A 72 -7.19 -18.83 4.78
CA MET A 72 -6.13 -18.45 5.70
C MET A 72 -6.60 -18.53 7.16
N PRO A 73 -5.74 -18.93 8.13
CA PRO A 73 -6.13 -18.98 9.54
C PRO A 73 -6.70 -17.66 10.05
N ALA A 74 -7.82 -17.72 10.77
CA ALA A 74 -8.54 -16.53 11.22
C ALA A 74 -7.66 -15.54 12.01
N GLN A 75 -6.72 -16.03 12.83
CA GLN A 75 -5.80 -15.16 13.55
C GLN A 75 -4.85 -14.40 12.61
N THR A 76 -4.37 -15.05 11.56
CA THR A 76 -3.50 -14.43 10.56
C THR A 76 -4.25 -13.35 9.77
N VAL A 77 -5.52 -13.62 9.41
CA VAL A 77 -6.41 -12.63 8.78
C VAL A 77 -6.63 -11.42 9.70
N LEU A 78 -6.91 -11.64 10.99
CA LEU A 78 -7.08 -10.56 11.96
C LEU A 78 -5.80 -9.73 12.15
N ASP A 79 -4.64 -10.37 12.17
CA ASP A 79 -3.35 -9.68 12.27
C ASP A 79 -3.06 -8.83 11.02
N HIS A 80 -3.47 -9.29 9.83
CA HIS A 80 -3.38 -8.55 8.56
C HIS A 80 -4.28 -7.31 8.56
N ILE A 81 -5.56 -7.46 8.90
CA ILE A 81 -6.53 -6.34 8.98
C ILE A 81 -6.09 -5.29 10.01
N ARG A 82 -5.48 -5.74 11.12
CA ARG A 82 -4.91 -4.81 12.10
C ARG A 82 -3.75 -4.00 11.52
N ALA A 83 -2.89 -4.61 10.70
CA ALA A 83 -1.80 -3.90 10.02
C ALA A 83 -2.35 -2.83 9.05
N HIS A 84 -3.42 -3.15 8.29
CA HIS A 84 -4.12 -2.15 7.46
C HIS A 84 -4.60 -0.95 8.29
N THR A 85 -5.27 -1.24 9.39
CA THR A 85 -5.81 -0.21 10.28
C THR A 85 -4.68 0.68 10.82
N GLU A 86 -3.57 0.08 11.22
CA GLU A 86 -2.40 0.81 11.72
C GLU A 86 -1.80 1.73 10.65
N ILE A 87 -1.66 1.25 9.40
CA ILE A 87 -1.15 2.06 8.29
C ILE A 87 -2.09 3.22 7.99
N LEU A 88 -3.41 2.99 7.92
CA LEU A 88 -4.39 4.06 7.69
C LEU A 88 -4.36 5.12 8.79
N ASP A 89 -4.20 4.70 10.04
CA ASP A 89 -4.04 5.57 11.19
C ASP A 89 -2.76 6.40 11.14
N GLN A 90 -1.62 5.76 10.81
CA GLN A 90 -0.34 6.44 10.62
C GLN A 90 -0.41 7.43 9.45
N TYR A 91 -1.06 7.04 8.36
CA TYR A 91 -1.28 7.88 7.18
C TYR A 91 -2.13 9.12 7.50
N ALA A 92 -3.24 8.95 8.22
CA ALA A 92 -4.09 10.05 8.64
C ALA A 92 -3.34 11.03 9.55
N ARG A 93 -2.53 10.53 10.49
CA ARG A 93 -1.67 11.36 11.35
C ARG A 93 -0.65 12.16 10.53
N LEU A 94 0.08 11.49 9.63
CA LEU A 94 1.06 12.13 8.76
C LEU A 94 0.42 13.23 7.89
N ASN A 95 -0.76 12.97 7.32
CA ASN A 95 -1.48 13.96 6.53
C ASN A 95 -1.83 15.21 7.37
N LEU A 96 -2.32 15.03 8.60
CA LEU A 96 -2.60 16.14 9.52
C LEU A 96 -1.34 16.92 9.92
N GLU A 97 -0.19 16.25 10.07
CA GLU A 97 1.08 16.92 10.38
C GLU A 97 1.57 17.77 9.21
N LEU A 98 1.49 17.23 7.99
CA LEU A 98 1.85 17.94 6.76
C LEU A 98 0.94 19.16 6.51
N MET A 99 -0.36 19.03 6.78
CA MET A 99 -1.32 20.14 6.66
C MET A 99 -1.04 21.27 7.65
N HIS A 100 -0.57 20.95 8.86
CA HIS A 100 -0.25 21.95 9.87
C HIS A 100 1.19 22.51 9.76
N GLY A 101 1.92 22.16 8.69
CA GLY A 101 3.30 22.61 8.49
C GLY A 101 4.25 22.13 9.58
N LYS A 102 3.98 20.99 10.21
CA LYS A 102 4.80 20.40 11.27
C LYS A 102 6.03 19.67 10.70
N ALA A 103 6.89 19.23 11.64
CA ALA A 103 8.27 18.73 11.56
C ALA A 103 8.69 17.72 10.47
N VAL A 104 7.78 17.21 9.63
CA VAL A 104 8.09 16.18 8.63
C VAL A 104 8.18 16.82 7.24
N SER A 105 9.33 16.66 6.60
CA SER A 105 9.52 17.12 5.21
C SER A 105 8.76 16.24 4.21
N ARG A 106 8.57 16.77 3.00
CA ARG A 106 7.98 16.03 1.87
C ARG A 106 8.68 14.69 1.63
N ASP A 107 10.02 14.72 1.60
CA ASP A 107 10.81 13.55 1.25
C ASP A 107 10.77 12.51 2.37
N GLU A 108 10.80 12.94 3.63
CA GLU A 108 10.60 12.06 4.79
C GLU A 108 9.21 11.41 4.76
N ALA A 109 8.15 12.17 4.48
CA ALA A 109 6.80 11.62 4.34
C ALA A 109 6.70 10.55 3.25
N LEU A 110 7.32 10.80 2.08
CA LEU A 110 7.34 9.84 0.98
C LEU A 110 8.12 8.56 1.30
N VAL A 111 9.21 8.67 2.06
CA VAL A 111 9.98 7.52 2.54
C VAL A 111 9.14 6.71 3.53
N MET A 112 8.51 7.35 4.52
CA MET A 112 7.66 6.67 5.49
C MET A 112 6.52 5.90 4.82
N ILE A 113 5.80 6.52 3.88
CA ILE A 113 4.68 5.84 3.19
C ILE A 113 5.19 4.65 2.38
N ARG A 114 6.35 4.78 1.72
CA ARG A 114 6.97 3.66 1.00
C ARG A 114 7.35 2.53 1.95
N GLU A 115 7.96 2.85 3.09
CA GLU A 115 8.35 1.86 4.09
C GLU A 115 7.14 1.11 4.62
N TRP A 116 6.05 1.79 4.97
CA TRP A 116 4.81 1.14 5.40
C TRP A 116 4.27 0.14 4.37
N ILE A 117 4.22 0.53 3.09
CA ILE A 117 3.75 -0.37 2.02
C ILE A 117 4.69 -1.56 1.87
N VAL A 118 6.00 -1.33 1.78
CA VAL A 118 6.97 -2.42 1.57
C VAL A 118 7.00 -3.38 2.76
N GLU A 119 6.98 -2.88 3.99
CA GLU A 119 6.94 -3.70 5.19
C GLU A 119 5.63 -4.48 5.30
N HIS A 120 4.50 -3.88 4.94
CA HIS A 120 3.21 -4.57 4.88
C HIS A 120 3.27 -5.74 3.91
N VAL A 121 3.71 -5.50 2.68
CA VAL A 121 3.83 -6.55 1.66
C VAL A 121 4.70 -7.71 2.14
N LEU A 122 5.88 -7.40 2.68
CA LEU A 122 6.83 -8.43 3.12
C LEU A 122 6.33 -9.24 4.31
N ASN A 123 5.62 -8.62 5.25
CA ASN A 123 5.21 -9.26 6.50
C ASN A 123 3.81 -9.88 6.44
N HIS A 124 2.96 -9.42 5.52
CA HIS A 124 1.54 -9.78 5.44
C HIS A 124 1.20 -10.35 4.07
N ASP A 125 1.28 -9.56 3.00
CA ASP A 125 0.72 -9.92 1.68
C ASP A 125 1.45 -11.11 1.05
N MET A 126 2.75 -11.27 1.30
CA MET A 126 3.50 -12.45 0.85
C MET A 126 2.90 -13.76 1.35
N LYS A 127 2.19 -13.76 2.48
CA LYS A 127 1.49 -14.95 3.00
C LYS A 127 0.27 -15.30 2.16
N ILE A 128 -0.36 -14.32 1.49
CA ILE A 128 -1.52 -14.57 0.61
C ILE A 128 -1.14 -15.56 -0.49
N ALA A 129 0.09 -15.50 -1.02
CA ALA A 129 0.61 -16.41 -2.05
C ALA A 129 0.40 -17.89 -1.72
N GLU A 130 0.61 -18.26 -0.45
CA GLU A 130 0.51 -19.64 0.04
C GLU A 130 -0.93 -20.18 -0.03
N TYR A 131 -1.92 -19.29 0.10
CA TYR A 131 -3.35 -19.64 0.15
C TYR A 131 -4.08 -19.35 -1.17
N ALA A 132 -3.63 -18.36 -1.93
CA ALA A 132 -4.25 -17.98 -3.20
C ALA A 132 -4.04 -19.03 -4.31
N SER A 133 -2.93 -19.78 -4.27
CA SER A 133 -2.70 -20.91 -5.19
C SER A 133 -3.72 -22.05 -4.99
N ALA A 134 -4.17 -22.26 -3.74
CA ALA A 134 -5.25 -23.20 -3.42
C ALA A 134 -6.62 -22.68 -3.87
N PHE A 135 -6.83 -21.37 -3.83
CA PHE A 135 -8.08 -20.71 -4.27
C PHE A 135 -8.25 -20.71 -5.80
N ALA A 136 -7.18 -20.47 -6.57
CA ALA A 136 -7.20 -20.45 -8.05
C ALA A 136 -7.48 -21.83 -8.70
N SER A 137 -7.58 -22.90 -7.91
CA SER A 137 -7.98 -24.22 -8.37
C SER A 137 -9.50 -24.38 -8.51
N ASN A 138 -10.30 -23.37 -8.13
CA ASN A 138 -11.74 -23.36 -8.37
C ASN A 138 -12.07 -22.37 -9.50
N PRO A 139 -12.28 -22.84 -10.74
CA PRO A 139 -12.66 -21.94 -11.84
C PRO A 139 -14.03 -21.34 -11.56
N ASP A 140 -14.15 -20.04 -11.81
CA ASP A 140 -15.41 -19.28 -11.76
C ASP A 140 -16.55 -20.08 -12.42
N PRO A 141 -17.74 -20.21 -11.79
CA PRO A 141 -18.89 -20.76 -12.49
C PRO A 141 -19.29 -19.80 -13.62
N ALA A 142 -19.33 -20.36 -14.83
CA ALA A 142 -19.69 -19.70 -16.08
C ALA A 142 -21.03 -18.95 -16.05
#